data_AF-A0A7R9SVN5-F1
#
_entry.id   AF-A0A7R9SVN5-F1
#
_cell.length_a   1.000
_cell.length_b   1.000
_cell.length_c   1.000
_cell.angle_alpha   90.00
_cell.angle_beta   90.00
_cell.angle_gamma   90.00
#
_symmetry.space_group_name_H-M   'P 1'
#
loop_
_entity.id
_entity.type
_entity.pdbx_description
1 polymer ?
#
loop_
_entity_poly.entity_id
_entity_poly.type
_entity_poly.pdbx_seq_one_letter_code
_entity_poly.pdbx_strand_id
1 'polypeptide(L)'
;MASKRNNLLRAQDAREQRRREDEYSRGNLQKYINDETMLRGNLKYDERSEHVRREREARARAQEEGHMEELYVAHKTKQFAANSAEEDAKIAAHLEKVHKEDEISQRLVQRVRNESEELRWLQEKLRTAEVSMLRKLQVDEKHIIKERDVQYNSQMDAQMELGRQKVVEAENLKEQRRREDQLGARYVQEEQMEEKLALQRAAVKEFERERAAVDEIVANIQLEDQAEVERKKAKQDETRRWVVRFMEEREKLRESARRAEWEEEERIRQYGQKIEQRRMGEAQKAQMKQDEADRILKKMSQEKEREVAKKAELEELLARLHFEEQEARYRQVQADKNDKNERSRLEMMQANDFQKQLKAQRRQKEIEEEEEYRRRMMQKFAEDERLEAEGVKRRNEKMDEFKKEVQGLAQHKHSMYEKQKAVELAEFMKHQNEENRRESIIEEERLRMLREHAVKLMDYLPKGVLQRPEDLDMLVELLNERMGRQ
;
A
#
# COMPACT_ATOMS: atom_id res chain seq x y z
N MET A 1 88.81 129.01 55.36
CA MET A 1 88.43 127.68 55.88
C MET A 1 86.94 127.53 56.32
N ALA A 2 85.92 128.27 55.81
CA ALA A 2 84.51 128.00 56.19
C ALA A 2 83.50 128.59 55.23
N SER A 3 83.84 129.75 54.66
CA SER A 3 82.87 130.37 53.79
C SER A 3 82.59 129.47 52.56
N LYS A 4 83.64 128.96 51.88
CA LYS A 4 83.54 127.82 50.91
C LYS A 4 83.17 126.45 51.53
N ARG A 5 83.02 126.29 52.87
CA ARG A 5 82.70 125.02 53.59
C ARG A 5 81.24 124.96 54.10
N ASN A 6 80.79 125.94 54.90
CA ASN A 6 79.39 126.25 55.21
C ASN A 6 78.57 126.57 53.95
N ASN A 7 79.18 126.95 52.82
CA ASN A 7 78.42 127.07 51.57
C ASN A 7 78.33 125.75 50.77
N LEU A 8 79.34 124.87 50.78
CA LEU A 8 79.30 123.56 50.07
C LEU A 8 78.23 122.64 50.65
N LEU A 9 78.10 122.63 51.98
CA LEU A 9 76.99 121.99 52.69
C LEU A 9 75.65 122.50 52.17
N ARG A 10 75.49 123.81 52.00
CA ARG A 10 74.23 124.41 51.52
C ARG A 10 73.84 123.98 50.10
N ALA A 11 74.79 123.84 49.17
CA ALA A 11 74.50 123.37 47.81
C ALA A 11 74.14 121.88 47.79
N GLN A 12 74.74 121.11 48.70
CA GLN A 12 74.42 119.70 48.90
C GLN A 12 73.04 119.53 49.57
N ASP A 13 72.73 120.36 50.57
CA ASP A 13 71.42 120.43 51.24
C ASP A 13 70.31 120.83 50.26
N ALA A 14 70.55 121.80 49.37
CA ALA A 14 69.56 122.18 48.34
C ALA A 14 69.31 121.06 47.31
N ARG A 15 70.35 120.27 46.98
CA ARG A 15 70.20 119.08 46.11
C ARG A 15 69.46 117.94 46.83
N GLU A 16 69.70 117.73 48.12
CA GLU A 16 68.95 116.76 48.91
C GLU A 16 67.49 117.18 49.13
N GLN A 17 67.22 118.46 49.39
CA GLN A 17 65.85 118.98 49.50
C GLN A 17 65.08 118.81 48.19
N ARG A 18 65.68 119.14 47.03
CA ARG A 18 65.05 118.88 45.73
C ARG A 18 64.81 117.39 45.50
N ARG A 19 65.75 116.51 45.87
CA ARG A 19 65.54 115.06 45.80
C ARG A 19 64.37 114.60 46.68
N ARG A 20 64.24 115.12 47.90
CA ARG A 20 63.12 114.79 48.80
C ARG A 20 61.79 115.33 48.28
N GLU A 21 61.76 116.53 47.70
CA GLU A 21 60.57 117.10 47.05
C GLU A 21 60.18 116.32 45.80
N ASP A 22 61.15 115.91 44.97
CA ASP A 22 60.94 115.05 43.82
C ASP A 22 60.46 113.65 44.24
N GLU A 23 61.02 113.08 45.30
CA GLU A 23 60.60 111.79 45.87
C GLU A 23 59.20 111.87 46.50
N TYR A 24 58.86 112.96 47.19
CA TYR A 24 57.52 113.19 47.73
C TYR A 24 56.48 113.36 46.61
N SER A 25 56.82 114.12 45.57
CA SER A 25 55.97 114.30 44.39
C SER A 25 55.80 112.99 43.62
N ARG A 26 56.87 112.21 43.44
CA ARG A 26 56.82 110.87 42.84
C ARG A 26 56.04 109.89 43.71
N GLY A 27 56.18 109.94 45.03
CA GLY A 27 55.45 109.10 45.97
C GLY A 27 53.94 109.38 45.96
N ASN A 28 53.54 110.66 45.88
CA ASN A 28 52.13 111.05 45.74
C ASN A 28 51.58 110.66 44.36
N LEU A 29 52.35 110.84 43.28
CA LEU A 29 51.97 110.37 41.96
C LEU A 29 51.83 108.84 41.93
N GLN A 30 52.73 108.11 42.59
CA GLN A 30 52.66 106.66 42.70
C GLN A 30 51.44 106.19 43.50
N LYS A 31 51.08 106.89 44.59
CA LYS A 31 49.84 106.62 45.33
C LYS A 31 48.61 106.87 44.46
N TYR A 32 48.56 107.99 43.74
CA TYR A 32 47.46 108.29 42.82
C TYR A 32 47.35 107.25 41.70
N ILE A 33 48.47 106.82 41.10
CA ILE A 33 48.50 105.76 40.10
C ILE A 33 48.05 104.42 40.71
N ASN A 34 48.50 104.08 41.93
CA ASN A 34 48.09 102.86 42.61
C ASN A 34 46.58 102.89 42.94
N ASP A 35 46.05 104.01 43.42
CA ASP A 35 44.62 104.18 43.69
C ASP A 35 43.80 104.12 42.40
N GLU A 36 44.27 104.76 41.33
CA GLU A 36 43.64 104.70 40.01
C GLU A 36 43.68 103.28 39.42
N THR A 37 44.79 102.55 39.57
CA THR A 37 44.88 101.15 39.13
C THR A 37 43.98 100.22 39.96
N MET A 38 43.85 100.44 41.27
CA MET A 38 42.91 99.70 42.13
C MET A 38 41.45 100.01 41.77
N LEU A 39 41.10 101.28 41.55
CA LEU A 39 39.76 101.70 41.10
C LEU A 39 39.43 101.12 39.71
N ARG A 40 40.36 101.18 38.75
CA ARG A 40 40.20 100.55 37.43
C ARG A 40 40.07 99.03 37.54
N GLY A 41 40.79 98.40 38.47
CA GLY A 41 40.65 96.99 38.79
C GLY A 41 39.25 96.66 39.32
N ASN A 42 38.79 97.38 40.34
CA ASN A 42 37.48 97.20 40.97
C ASN A 42 36.33 97.45 39.98
N LEU A 43 36.40 98.50 39.16
CA LEU A 43 35.43 98.76 38.10
C LEU A 43 35.35 97.60 37.11
N LYS A 44 36.49 97.04 36.69
CA LYS A 44 36.50 95.85 35.83
C LYS A 44 35.93 94.61 36.52
N TYR A 45 36.14 94.44 37.83
CA TYR A 45 35.53 93.34 38.59
C TYR A 45 34.03 93.54 38.79
N ASP A 46 33.58 94.76 39.01
CA ASP A 46 32.16 95.10 39.15
C ASP A 46 31.41 94.92 37.82
N GLU A 47 31.99 95.39 36.71
CA GLU A 47 31.47 95.13 35.36
C GLU A 47 31.39 93.62 35.06
N ARG A 48 32.41 92.84 35.45
CA ARG A 48 32.40 91.37 35.32
C ARG A 48 31.38 90.71 36.23
N SER A 49 31.23 91.18 37.47
CA SER A 49 30.25 90.65 38.44
C SER A 49 28.83 90.92 37.97
N GLU A 50 28.55 92.12 37.48
CA GLU A 50 27.28 92.48 36.86
C GLU A 50 27.02 91.66 35.59
N HIS A 51 28.05 91.43 34.76
CA HIS A 51 27.93 90.55 33.60
C HIS A 51 27.59 89.11 34.01
N VAL A 52 28.27 88.54 35.01
CA VAL A 52 28.00 87.19 35.52
C VAL A 52 26.60 87.12 36.16
N ARG A 53 26.15 88.16 36.85
CA ARG A 53 24.79 88.23 37.42
C ARG A 53 23.74 88.25 36.30
N ARG A 54 23.93 89.07 35.27
CA ARG A 54 23.05 89.11 34.09
C ARG A 54 23.03 87.79 33.35
N GLU A 55 24.18 87.13 33.18
CA GLU A 55 24.24 85.80 32.58
C GLU A 55 23.54 84.74 33.44
N ARG A 56 23.70 84.77 34.76
CA ARG A 56 23.01 83.85 35.67
C ARG A 56 21.51 84.06 35.64
N GLU A 57 21.05 85.30 35.65
CA GLU A 57 19.63 85.64 35.54
C GLU A 57 19.06 85.29 34.17
N ALA A 58 19.80 85.53 33.08
CA ALA A 58 19.41 85.11 31.74
C ALA A 58 19.34 83.58 31.63
N ARG A 59 20.27 82.84 32.25
CA ARG A 59 20.24 81.38 32.31
C ARG A 59 19.07 80.87 33.15
N ALA A 60 18.78 81.50 34.29
CA ALA A 60 17.63 81.13 35.12
C ALA A 60 16.31 81.36 34.38
N ARG A 61 16.15 82.51 33.70
CA ARG A 61 15.00 82.79 32.84
C ARG A 61 14.88 81.82 31.68
N ALA A 62 15.97 81.51 30.98
CA ALA A 62 15.96 80.50 29.92
C ALA A 62 15.62 79.10 30.42
N GLN A 63 16.02 78.75 31.65
CA GLN A 63 15.64 77.48 32.29
C GLN A 63 14.15 77.47 32.68
N GLU A 64 13.62 78.57 33.21
CA GLU A 64 12.21 78.71 33.53
C GLU A 64 11.35 78.66 32.25
N GLU A 65 11.75 79.36 31.20
CA GLU A 65 11.12 79.32 29.87
C GLU A 65 11.17 77.90 29.29
N GLY A 66 12.33 77.23 29.32
CA GLY A 66 12.47 75.85 28.87
C GLY A 66 11.59 74.88 29.66
N HIS A 67 11.50 75.05 30.98
CA HIS A 67 10.63 74.23 31.83
C HIS A 67 9.14 74.47 31.52
N MET A 68 8.74 75.72 31.30
CA MET A 68 7.37 76.07 30.91
C MET A 68 7.01 75.52 29.53
N GLU A 69 7.94 75.56 28.58
CA GLU A 69 7.79 74.95 27.26
C GLU A 69 7.66 73.43 27.35
N GLU A 70 8.49 72.77 28.16
CA GLU A 70 8.39 71.32 28.40
C GLU A 70 7.04 70.93 28.99
N LEU A 71 6.56 71.67 30.01
CA LEU A 71 5.23 71.45 30.60
C LEU A 71 4.12 71.66 29.58
N TYR A 72 4.24 72.69 28.74
CA TYR A 72 3.26 72.98 27.68
C TYR A 72 3.23 71.86 26.64
N VAL A 73 4.40 71.39 26.18
CA VAL A 73 4.52 70.27 25.24
C VAL A 73 3.97 68.99 25.86
N ALA A 74 4.32 68.67 27.12
CA ALA A 74 3.80 67.51 27.83
C ALA A 74 2.27 67.54 28.00
N HIS A 75 1.71 68.73 28.28
CA HIS A 75 0.27 68.91 28.33
C HIS A 75 -0.39 68.72 26.95
N LYS A 76 0.20 69.28 25.89
CA LYS A 76 -0.29 69.12 24.52
C LYS A 76 -0.19 67.68 24.02
N THR A 77 0.89 66.97 24.31
CA THR A 77 1.03 65.55 23.95
C THR A 77 0.04 64.69 24.71
N LYS A 78 -0.20 64.97 26.01
CA LYS A 78 -1.24 64.28 26.79
C LYS A 78 -2.64 64.54 26.22
N GLN A 79 -2.96 65.77 25.83
CA GLN A 79 -4.23 66.10 25.18
C GLN A 79 -4.38 65.38 23.83
N PHE A 80 -3.33 65.39 23.00
CA PHE A 80 -3.33 64.68 21.73
C PHE A 80 -3.51 63.17 21.91
N ALA A 81 -2.79 62.58 22.87
CA ALA A 81 -2.92 61.17 23.20
C ALA A 81 -4.32 60.81 23.73
N ALA A 82 -4.93 61.68 24.54
CA ALA A 82 -6.31 61.49 25.00
C ALA A 82 -7.31 61.55 23.84
N ASN A 83 -7.18 62.54 22.95
CA ASN A 83 -8.05 62.65 21.77
C ASN A 83 -7.88 61.44 20.83
N SER A 84 -6.64 61.01 20.57
CA SER A 84 -6.35 59.81 19.78
C SER A 84 -6.98 58.56 20.41
N ALA A 85 -6.85 58.38 21.73
CA ALA A 85 -7.46 57.26 22.43
C ALA A 85 -9.00 57.27 22.36
N GLU A 86 -9.62 58.46 22.39
CA GLU A 86 -11.07 58.59 22.21
C GLU A 86 -11.52 58.27 20.77
N GLU A 87 -10.77 58.69 19.76
CA GLU A 87 -11.02 58.35 18.36
C GLU A 87 -10.85 56.85 18.12
N ASP A 88 -9.76 56.26 18.62
CA ASP A 88 -9.50 54.83 18.56
C ASP A 88 -10.60 54.03 19.26
N ALA A 89 -11.08 54.48 20.42
CA ALA A 89 -12.19 53.85 21.12
C ALA A 89 -13.51 53.91 20.32
N LYS A 90 -13.79 55.03 19.64
CA LYS A 90 -14.96 55.16 18.75
C LYS A 90 -14.86 54.25 17.55
N ILE A 91 -13.68 54.16 16.93
CA ILE A 91 -13.41 53.26 15.80
C ILE A 91 -13.56 51.82 16.25
N ALA A 92 -12.97 51.43 17.39
CA ALA A 92 -13.08 50.08 17.93
C ALA A 92 -14.54 49.70 18.23
N ALA A 93 -15.31 50.60 18.85
CA ALA A 93 -16.73 50.37 19.12
C ALA A 93 -17.56 50.25 17.82
N HIS A 94 -17.24 51.01 16.77
CA HIS A 94 -17.89 50.89 15.47
C HIS A 94 -17.54 49.55 14.79
N LEU A 95 -16.25 49.18 14.78
CA LEU A 95 -15.78 47.91 14.23
C LEU A 95 -16.41 46.72 14.95
N GLU A 96 -16.54 46.77 16.27
CA GLU A 96 -17.22 45.73 17.05
C GLU A 96 -18.71 45.62 16.69
N LYS A 97 -19.40 46.74 16.44
CA LYS A 97 -20.79 46.73 15.98
C LYS A 97 -20.92 46.08 14.61
N VAL A 98 -20.09 46.47 13.64
CA VAL A 98 -20.09 45.86 12.29
C VAL A 98 -19.80 44.37 12.39
N HIS A 99 -18.80 43.97 13.18
CA HIS A 99 -18.47 42.55 13.38
C HIS A 99 -19.63 41.77 14.00
N LYS A 100 -20.32 42.34 14.99
CA LYS A 100 -21.51 41.71 15.59
C LYS A 100 -22.66 41.59 14.58
N GLU A 101 -22.90 42.61 13.76
CA GLU A 101 -23.92 42.59 12.70
C GLU A 101 -23.59 41.54 11.64
N ASP A 102 -22.32 41.41 11.26
CA ASP A 102 -21.83 40.36 10.37
C ASP A 102 -22.00 38.96 10.98
N GLU A 103 -21.63 38.77 12.24
CA GLU A 103 -21.85 37.49 12.95
C GLU A 103 -23.32 37.12 13.02
N ILE A 104 -24.20 38.09 13.32
CA ILE A 104 -25.65 37.86 13.37
C ILE A 104 -26.15 37.47 11.98
N SER A 105 -25.70 38.17 10.93
CA SER A 105 -26.08 37.89 9.55
C SER A 105 -25.61 36.50 9.12
N GLN A 106 -24.37 36.13 9.42
CA GLN A 106 -23.82 34.79 9.15
C GLN A 106 -24.57 33.69 9.92
N ARG A 107 -24.88 33.91 11.20
CA ARG A 107 -25.68 32.96 12.00
C ARG A 107 -27.09 32.82 11.45
N LEU A 108 -27.70 33.91 10.97
CA LEU A 108 -29.00 33.90 10.32
C LEU A 108 -28.94 33.08 9.03
N VAL A 109 -27.97 33.35 8.16
CA VAL A 109 -27.72 32.58 6.93
C VAL A 109 -27.52 31.10 7.24
N GLN A 110 -26.70 30.77 8.25
CA GLN A 110 -26.45 29.39 8.66
C GLN A 110 -27.72 28.70 9.18
N ARG A 111 -28.55 29.41 9.94
CA ARG A 111 -29.84 28.90 10.41
C ARG A 111 -30.76 28.60 9.23
N VAL A 112 -30.94 29.56 8.33
CA VAL A 112 -31.77 29.42 7.12
C VAL A 112 -31.26 28.27 6.24
N ARG A 113 -29.94 28.13 6.08
CA ARG A 113 -29.32 27.03 5.34
C ARG A 113 -29.62 25.66 5.94
N ASN A 114 -29.60 25.54 7.27
CA ASN A 114 -29.88 24.28 7.95
C ASN A 114 -31.39 23.93 7.94
N GLU A 115 -32.25 24.95 8.05
CA GLU A 115 -33.72 24.81 8.13
C GLU A 115 -34.38 24.67 6.75
N SER A 116 -33.79 25.23 5.69
CA SER A 116 -34.34 25.16 4.33
C SER A 116 -34.13 23.78 3.71
N GLU A 117 -35.23 23.14 3.31
CA GLU A 117 -35.21 21.85 2.60
C GLU A 117 -34.63 21.99 1.18
N GLU A 118 -34.88 23.11 0.51
CA GLU A 118 -34.42 23.38 -0.85
C GLU A 118 -32.89 23.47 -0.93
N LEU A 119 -32.29 24.20 0.02
CA LEU A 119 -30.84 24.32 0.11
C LEU A 119 -30.18 22.99 0.47
N ARG A 120 -30.81 22.20 1.35
CA ARG A 120 -30.33 20.85 1.70
C ARG A 120 -30.39 19.92 0.49
N TRP A 121 -31.49 19.94 -0.25
CA TRP A 121 -31.67 19.16 -1.47
C TRP A 121 -30.64 19.54 -2.54
N LEU A 122 -30.42 20.84 -2.76
CA LEU A 122 -29.41 21.34 -3.68
C LEU A 122 -28.01 20.89 -3.25
N GLN A 123 -27.68 21.03 -1.96
CA GLN A 123 -26.39 20.60 -1.43
C GLN A 123 -26.17 19.09 -1.61
N GLU A 124 -27.20 18.27 -1.40
CA GLU A 124 -27.13 16.83 -1.64
C GLU A 124 -26.89 16.52 -3.12
N LYS A 125 -27.61 17.20 -4.03
CA LYS A 125 -27.40 17.07 -5.48
C LYS A 125 -25.97 17.46 -5.88
N LEU A 126 -25.46 18.58 -5.40
CA LEU A 126 -24.09 19.01 -5.65
C LEU A 126 -23.07 18.02 -5.09
N ARG A 127 -23.28 17.47 -3.89
CA ARG A 127 -22.43 16.39 -3.35
C ARG A 127 -22.46 15.12 -4.20
N THR A 128 -23.63 14.71 -4.68
CA THR A 128 -23.72 13.53 -5.58
C THR A 128 -22.96 13.76 -6.89
N ALA A 129 -22.95 15.01 -7.38
CA ALA A 129 -22.18 15.42 -8.54
C ALA A 129 -20.66 15.34 -8.26
N GLU A 130 -20.21 15.83 -7.10
CA GLU A 130 -18.81 15.72 -6.66
C GLU A 130 -18.37 14.26 -6.55
N VAL A 131 -19.19 13.41 -5.93
CA VAL A 131 -18.90 11.96 -5.83
C VAL A 131 -18.84 11.33 -7.22
N SER A 132 -19.71 11.74 -8.14
CA SER A 132 -19.70 11.25 -9.53
C SER A 132 -18.46 11.68 -10.30
N MET A 133 -18.01 12.93 -10.11
CA MET A 133 -16.76 13.44 -10.67
C MET A 133 -15.56 12.68 -10.11
N LEU A 134 -15.47 12.55 -8.79
CA LEU A 134 -14.40 11.79 -8.13
C LEU A 134 -14.36 10.33 -8.56
N ARG A 135 -15.53 9.71 -8.76
CA ARG A 135 -15.63 8.35 -9.27
C ARG A 135 -15.10 8.22 -10.70
N LYS A 136 -15.37 9.19 -11.58
CA LYS A 136 -14.78 9.17 -12.93
C LYS A 136 -13.26 9.34 -12.87
N LEU A 137 -12.76 10.29 -12.09
CA LEU A 137 -11.31 10.46 -11.88
C LEU A 137 -10.65 9.19 -11.34
N GLN A 138 -11.28 8.50 -10.40
CA GLN A 138 -10.78 7.23 -9.86
C GLN A 138 -10.77 6.11 -10.92
N VAL A 139 -11.78 6.07 -11.80
CA VAL A 139 -11.83 5.12 -12.91
C VAL A 139 -10.70 5.41 -13.90
N ASP A 140 -10.48 6.67 -14.25
CA ASP A 140 -9.40 7.10 -15.15
C ASP A 140 -8.02 6.78 -14.55
N GLU A 141 -7.81 7.06 -13.26
CA GLU A 141 -6.59 6.69 -12.54
C GLU A 141 -6.38 5.17 -12.56
N LYS A 142 -7.44 4.39 -12.31
CA LYS A 142 -7.37 2.92 -12.39
C LYS A 142 -7.06 2.45 -13.80
N HIS A 143 -7.55 3.12 -14.84
CA HIS A 143 -7.18 2.83 -16.23
C HIS A 143 -5.70 3.08 -16.48
N ILE A 144 -5.17 4.22 -16.05
CA ILE A 144 -3.74 4.54 -16.17
C ILE A 144 -2.87 3.51 -15.43
N ILE A 145 -3.26 3.11 -14.21
CA ILE A 145 -2.54 2.09 -13.44
C ILE A 145 -2.56 0.75 -14.17
N LYS A 146 -3.72 0.32 -14.69
CA LYS A 146 -3.82 -0.93 -15.46
C LYS A 146 -2.96 -0.91 -16.71
N GLU A 147 -2.94 0.19 -17.45
CA GLU A 147 -2.08 0.34 -18.63
C GLU A 147 -0.61 0.21 -18.27
N ARG A 148 -0.19 0.84 -17.16
CA ARG A 148 1.16 0.71 -16.63
C ARG A 148 1.49 -0.72 -16.20
N ASP A 149 0.56 -1.42 -15.54
CA ASP A 149 0.75 -2.81 -15.14
C ASP A 149 0.88 -3.75 -16.34
N VAL A 150 0.08 -3.51 -17.40
CA VAL A 150 0.19 -4.26 -18.67
C VAL A 150 1.56 -4.02 -19.31
N GLN A 151 2.03 -2.78 -19.35
CA GLN A 151 3.37 -2.45 -19.86
C GLN A 151 4.47 -3.13 -19.03
N TYR A 152 4.36 -3.08 -17.70
CA TYR A 152 5.32 -3.72 -16.79
C TYR A 152 5.35 -5.24 -16.96
N ASN A 153 4.19 -5.88 -16.99
CA ASN A 153 4.09 -7.33 -17.20
C ASN A 153 4.64 -7.74 -18.57
N SER A 154 4.34 -6.98 -19.62
CA SER A 154 4.91 -7.23 -20.96
C SER A 154 6.44 -7.13 -20.96
N GLN A 155 7.02 -6.19 -20.24
CA GLN A 155 8.48 -6.09 -20.09
C GLN A 155 9.05 -7.27 -19.29
N MET A 156 8.37 -7.70 -18.23
CA MET A 156 8.78 -8.85 -17.42
C MET A 156 8.72 -10.15 -18.24
N ASP A 157 7.64 -10.37 -19.00
CA ASP A 157 7.48 -11.52 -19.87
C ASP A 157 8.58 -11.58 -20.95
N ALA A 158 8.95 -10.43 -21.53
CA ALA A 158 10.06 -10.34 -22.47
C ALA A 158 11.41 -10.72 -21.82
N GLN A 159 11.66 -10.28 -20.58
CA GLN A 159 12.86 -10.68 -19.83
C GLN A 159 12.87 -12.18 -19.49
N MET A 160 11.72 -12.73 -19.09
CA MET A 160 11.59 -14.16 -18.82
C MET A 160 11.81 -15.01 -20.07
N GLU A 161 11.26 -14.60 -21.22
CA GLU A 161 11.48 -15.29 -22.49
C GLU A 161 12.94 -15.23 -22.94
N LEU A 162 13.61 -14.08 -22.76
CA LEU A 162 15.05 -13.96 -23.00
C LEU A 162 15.86 -14.89 -22.07
N GLY A 163 15.45 -15.01 -20.81
CA GLY A 163 16.03 -15.97 -19.86
C GLY A 163 15.84 -17.42 -20.32
N ARG A 164 14.64 -17.78 -20.78
CA ARG A 164 14.31 -19.10 -21.33
C ARG A 164 15.17 -19.42 -22.56
N GLN A 165 15.28 -18.48 -23.49
CA GLN A 165 16.10 -18.63 -24.70
C GLN A 165 17.56 -18.90 -24.35
N LYS A 166 18.15 -18.17 -23.40
CA LYS A 166 19.52 -18.42 -22.93
C LYS A 166 19.71 -19.82 -22.34
N VAL A 167 18.72 -20.34 -21.62
CA VAL A 167 18.77 -21.70 -21.08
C VAL A 167 18.75 -22.74 -22.21
N VAL A 168 17.83 -22.57 -23.17
CA VAL A 168 17.73 -23.46 -24.34
C VAL A 168 19.02 -23.41 -25.18
N GLU A 169 19.59 -22.23 -25.41
CA GLU A 169 20.87 -22.08 -26.11
C GLU A 169 22.02 -22.80 -25.37
N ALA A 170 22.07 -22.67 -24.04
CA ALA A 170 23.07 -23.36 -23.23
C ALA A 170 22.91 -24.89 -23.25
N GLU A 171 21.68 -25.40 -23.28
CA GLU A 171 21.40 -26.83 -23.43
C GLU A 171 21.80 -27.33 -24.82
N ASN A 172 21.43 -26.61 -25.88
CA ASN A 172 21.81 -26.92 -27.25
C ASN A 172 23.33 -26.96 -27.41
N LEU A 173 24.06 -26.01 -26.81
CA LEU A 173 25.53 -26.00 -26.84
C LEU A 173 26.13 -27.21 -26.11
N LYS A 174 25.56 -27.60 -24.96
CA LYS A 174 25.97 -28.82 -24.25
C LYS A 174 25.69 -30.09 -25.05
N GLU A 175 24.57 -30.13 -25.78
CA GLU A 175 24.25 -31.26 -26.65
C GLU A 175 25.18 -31.32 -27.86
N GLN A 176 25.50 -30.17 -28.48
CA GLN A 176 26.49 -30.09 -29.55
C GLN A 176 27.85 -30.60 -29.10
N ARG A 177 28.35 -30.16 -27.94
CA ARG A 177 29.61 -30.69 -27.37
C ARG A 177 29.57 -32.20 -27.16
N ARG A 178 28.47 -32.74 -26.62
CA ARG A 178 28.29 -34.20 -26.47
C ARG A 178 28.33 -34.92 -27.82
N ARG A 179 27.74 -34.34 -28.87
CA ARG A 179 27.80 -34.91 -30.24
C ARG A 179 29.22 -34.86 -30.80
N GLU A 180 29.94 -33.75 -30.60
CA GLU A 180 31.35 -33.62 -31.00
C GLU A 180 32.23 -34.66 -30.29
N ASP A 181 32.07 -34.82 -28.97
CA ASP A 181 32.80 -35.83 -28.18
C ASP A 181 32.48 -37.26 -28.67
N GLN A 182 31.22 -37.55 -28.99
CA GLN A 182 30.81 -38.85 -29.56
C GLN A 182 31.40 -39.10 -30.93
N LEU A 183 31.48 -38.08 -31.78
CA LEU A 183 32.14 -38.17 -33.09
C LEU A 183 33.64 -38.40 -32.93
N GLY A 184 34.30 -37.66 -32.03
CA GLY A 184 35.71 -37.86 -31.70
C GLY A 184 35.99 -39.29 -31.20
N ALA A 185 35.15 -39.82 -30.31
CA ALA A 185 35.26 -41.19 -29.83
C ALA A 185 35.06 -42.23 -30.96
N ARG A 186 34.15 -41.98 -31.91
CA ARG A 186 33.99 -42.85 -33.10
C ARG A 186 35.24 -42.87 -33.96
N TYR A 187 35.84 -41.72 -34.26
CA TYR A 187 37.07 -41.66 -35.04
C TYR A 187 38.21 -42.44 -34.39
N VAL A 188 38.38 -42.32 -33.07
CA VAL A 188 39.39 -43.10 -32.33
C VAL A 188 39.11 -44.61 -32.41
N GLN A 189 37.84 -45.03 -32.35
CA GLN A 189 37.47 -46.44 -32.50
C GLN A 189 37.74 -46.96 -33.93
N GLU A 190 37.45 -46.16 -34.95
CA GLU A 190 37.76 -46.49 -36.34
C GLU A 190 39.27 -46.67 -36.55
N GLU A 191 40.09 -45.77 -36.02
CA GLU A 191 41.55 -45.86 -36.07
C GLU A 191 42.07 -47.14 -35.38
N GLN A 192 41.53 -47.47 -34.19
CA GLN A 192 41.87 -48.73 -33.49
C GLN A 192 41.47 -49.99 -34.29
N MET A 193 40.37 -49.93 -35.04
CA MET A 193 39.94 -51.04 -35.91
C MET A 193 40.86 -51.18 -37.12
N GLU A 194 41.27 -50.08 -37.73
CA GLU A 194 42.25 -50.08 -38.81
C GLU A 194 43.61 -50.63 -38.36
N GLU A 195 44.07 -50.24 -37.17
CA GLU A 195 45.31 -50.76 -36.58
C GLU A 195 45.23 -52.28 -36.33
N LYS A 196 44.11 -52.78 -35.80
CA LYS A 196 43.88 -54.23 -35.63
C LYS A 196 43.87 -54.97 -36.97
N LEU A 197 43.23 -54.40 -38.00
CA LEU A 197 43.22 -54.99 -39.34
C LEU A 197 44.63 -55.02 -39.95
N ALA A 198 45.43 -53.97 -39.74
CA ALA A 198 46.83 -53.95 -40.16
C ALA A 198 47.66 -55.02 -39.45
N LEU A 199 47.46 -55.19 -38.14
CA LEU A 199 48.11 -56.24 -37.36
C LEU A 199 47.73 -57.65 -37.83
N GLN A 200 46.44 -57.89 -38.12
CA GLN A 200 45.98 -59.15 -38.71
C GLN A 200 46.63 -59.42 -40.07
N ARG A 201 46.73 -58.40 -40.94
CA ARG A 201 47.41 -58.53 -42.23
C ARG A 201 48.91 -58.85 -42.07
N ALA A 202 49.58 -58.26 -41.09
CA ALA A 202 50.97 -58.57 -40.78
C ALA A 202 51.11 -60.02 -40.30
N ALA A 203 50.25 -60.48 -39.39
CA ALA A 203 50.25 -61.86 -38.88
C ALA A 203 50.00 -62.90 -39.99
N VAL A 204 49.09 -62.62 -40.94
CA VAL A 204 48.87 -63.51 -42.10
C VAL A 204 50.13 -63.61 -42.97
N LYS A 205 50.83 -62.50 -43.21
CA LYS A 205 52.09 -62.50 -43.98
C LYS A 205 53.20 -63.28 -43.27
N GLU A 206 53.28 -63.20 -41.94
CA GLU A 206 54.22 -64.00 -41.16
C GLU A 206 53.88 -65.49 -41.22
N PHE A 207 52.60 -65.85 -41.07
CA PHE A 207 52.14 -67.23 -41.23
C PHE A 207 52.44 -67.80 -42.61
N GLU A 208 52.25 -67.02 -43.68
CA GLU A 208 52.61 -67.43 -45.04
C GLU A 208 54.11 -67.67 -45.21
N ARG A 209 54.96 -66.86 -44.56
CA ARG A 209 56.41 -67.05 -44.55
C ARG A 209 56.81 -68.31 -43.77
N GLU A 210 56.23 -68.52 -42.60
CA GLU A 210 56.49 -69.72 -41.79
C GLU A 210 56.03 -70.98 -42.53
N ARG A 211 54.85 -70.95 -43.16
CA ARG A 211 54.35 -72.05 -43.98
C ARG A 211 55.28 -72.36 -45.15
N ALA A 212 55.73 -71.34 -45.88
CA ALA A 212 56.67 -71.54 -46.99
C ALA A 212 58.00 -72.17 -46.52
N ALA A 213 58.51 -71.75 -45.36
CA ALA A 213 59.71 -72.34 -44.76
C ALA A 213 59.48 -73.80 -44.31
N VAL A 214 58.30 -74.12 -43.76
CA VAL A 214 57.94 -75.50 -43.39
C VAL A 214 57.80 -76.38 -44.64
N ASP A 215 57.17 -75.88 -45.70
CA ASP A 215 57.03 -76.60 -46.97
C ASP A 215 58.41 -76.88 -47.62
N GLU A 216 59.38 -75.97 -47.51
CA GLU A 216 60.77 -76.17 -47.95
C GLU A 216 61.48 -77.28 -47.14
N ILE A 217 61.30 -77.31 -45.82
CA ILE A 217 61.85 -78.37 -44.96
C ILE A 217 61.24 -79.73 -45.33
N VAL A 218 59.93 -79.80 -45.54
CA VAL A 218 59.25 -81.05 -45.93
C VAL A 218 59.74 -81.53 -47.30
N ALA A 219 59.95 -80.64 -48.27
CA ALA A 219 60.51 -80.99 -49.57
C ALA A 219 61.94 -81.55 -49.45
N ASN A 220 62.77 -80.96 -48.59
CA ASN A 220 64.12 -81.46 -48.31
C ASN A 220 64.10 -82.85 -47.65
N ILE A 221 63.21 -83.09 -46.69
CA ILE A 221 63.04 -84.41 -46.06
C ILE A 221 62.60 -85.45 -47.10
N GLN A 222 61.66 -85.12 -47.99
CA GLN A 222 61.21 -86.05 -49.03
C GLN A 222 62.33 -86.40 -50.02
N LEU A 223 63.19 -85.44 -50.38
CA LEU A 223 64.36 -85.68 -51.22
C LEU A 223 65.39 -86.58 -50.51
N GLU A 224 65.60 -86.36 -49.22
CA GLU A 224 66.54 -87.14 -48.41
C GLU A 224 66.04 -88.59 -48.19
N ASP A 225 64.74 -88.77 -47.95
CA ASP A 225 64.07 -90.08 -47.86
C ASP A 225 64.12 -90.84 -49.19
N GLN A 226 63.91 -90.17 -50.33
CA GLN A 226 64.04 -90.78 -51.66
C GLN A 226 65.48 -91.28 -51.91
N ALA A 227 66.48 -90.49 -51.56
CA ALA A 227 67.88 -90.88 -51.67
C ALA A 227 68.23 -92.06 -50.73
N GLU A 228 67.60 -92.12 -49.54
CA GLU A 228 67.77 -93.24 -48.60
C GLU A 228 67.15 -94.54 -49.13
N VAL A 229 65.97 -94.46 -49.77
CA VAL A 229 65.31 -95.60 -50.43
C VAL A 229 66.13 -96.13 -51.60
N GLU A 230 66.73 -95.26 -52.42
CA GLU A 230 67.61 -95.67 -53.51
C GLU A 230 68.88 -96.37 -53.01
N ARG A 231 69.49 -95.86 -51.93
CA ARG A 231 70.63 -96.52 -51.25
C ARG A 231 70.25 -97.89 -50.67
N LYS A 232 69.04 -98.04 -50.12
CA LYS A 232 68.50 -99.33 -49.64
C LYS A 232 68.27 -100.31 -50.78
N LYS A 233 67.69 -99.88 -51.91
CA LYS A 233 67.50 -100.73 -53.10
C LYS A 233 68.83 -101.24 -53.67
N ALA A 234 69.85 -100.39 -53.76
CA ALA A 234 71.17 -100.80 -54.22
C ALA A 234 71.79 -101.91 -53.35
N LYS A 235 71.68 -101.79 -52.01
CA LYS A 235 72.12 -102.84 -51.07
C LYS A 235 71.25 -104.11 -51.15
N GLN A 236 69.95 -103.96 -51.42
CA GLN A 236 69.03 -105.09 -51.62
C GLN A 236 69.34 -105.88 -52.90
N ASP A 237 69.81 -105.23 -53.97
CA ASP A 237 70.17 -105.91 -55.21
C ASP A 237 71.51 -106.66 -55.10
N GLU A 238 72.49 -106.11 -54.38
CA GLU A 238 73.72 -106.82 -54.03
C GLU A 238 73.44 -108.06 -53.17
N THR A 239 72.61 -107.90 -52.14
CA THR A 239 72.18 -109.02 -51.29
C THR A 239 71.30 -110.02 -52.05
N ARG A 240 70.46 -109.61 -53.01
CA ARG A 240 69.72 -110.53 -53.91
C ARG A 240 70.65 -111.38 -54.77
N ARG A 241 71.71 -110.81 -55.35
CA ARG A 241 72.70 -111.58 -56.13
C ARG A 241 73.48 -112.58 -55.27
N TRP A 242 73.70 -112.24 -54.00
CA TRP A 242 74.29 -113.15 -53.02
C TRP A 242 73.30 -114.24 -52.59
N VAL A 243 72.03 -113.88 -52.38
CA VAL A 243 70.94 -114.80 -52.02
C VAL A 243 70.62 -115.79 -53.14
N VAL A 244 70.67 -115.42 -54.42
CA VAL A 244 70.47 -116.39 -55.53
C VAL A 244 71.57 -117.47 -55.50
N ARG A 245 72.83 -117.08 -55.31
CA ARG A 245 73.95 -118.03 -55.15
C ARG A 245 73.80 -118.91 -53.91
N PHE A 246 73.30 -118.35 -52.82
CA PHE A 246 73.01 -119.10 -51.59
C PHE A 246 71.74 -119.97 -51.70
N MET A 247 70.76 -119.61 -52.53
CA MET A 247 69.51 -120.35 -52.75
C MET A 247 69.73 -121.63 -53.56
N GLU A 248 70.69 -121.65 -54.49
CA GLU A 248 71.12 -122.86 -55.19
C GLU A 248 71.80 -123.88 -54.25
N GLU A 249 72.52 -123.39 -53.23
CA GLU A 249 73.07 -124.23 -52.14
C GLU A 249 71.99 -124.66 -51.13
N ARG A 250 70.98 -123.82 -50.90
CA ARG A 250 69.93 -124.04 -49.89
C ARG A 250 68.73 -124.85 -50.39
N GLU A 251 68.44 -124.91 -51.69
CA GLU A 251 67.42 -125.81 -52.27
C GLU A 251 67.73 -127.29 -51.92
N LYS A 252 69.02 -127.67 -51.96
CA LYS A 252 69.52 -128.97 -51.49
C LYS A 252 69.31 -129.21 -49.99
N LEU A 253 69.15 -128.15 -49.20
CA LEU A 253 68.87 -128.18 -47.75
C LEU A 253 67.37 -127.98 -47.42
N ARG A 254 66.53 -127.55 -48.37
CA ARG A 254 65.13 -127.14 -48.09
C ARG A 254 64.14 -128.31 -48.13
N GLU A 255 64.48 -129.41 -48.78
CA GLU A 255 63.74 -130.67 -48.63
C GLU A 255 63.78 -131.21 -47.19
N SER A 256 64.80 -130.86 -46.39
CA SER A 256 64.92 -131.36 -45.01
C SER A 256 64.16 -130.53 -43.97
N ALA A 257 63.87 -129.25 -44.24
CA ALA A 257 63.31 -128.30 -43.26
C ALA A 257 61.77 -128.12 -43.31
N ARG A 258 61.10 -128.48 -44.41
CA ARG A 258 59.63 -128.35 -44.61
C ARG A 258 58.77 -129.11 -43.58
N ARG A 259 59.39 -129.86 -42.67
CA ARG A 259 58.71 -130.59 -41.58
C ARG A 259 58.51 -129.78 -40.31
N ALA A 260 59.06 -128.56 -40.17
CA ALA A 260 59.10 -127.83 -38.90
C ALA A 260 58.08 -126.67 -38.74
N GLU A 261 57.54 -126.09 -39.81
CA GLU A 261 56.80 -124.81 -39.76
C GLU A 261 55.30 -124.90 -39.41
N TRP A 262 54.83 -126.05 -38.93
CA TRP A 262 53.45 -126.28 -38.50
C TRP A 262 53.07 -125.49 -37.21
N GLU A 263 53.99 -124.78 -36.56
CA GLU A 263 53.81 -124.40 -35.14
C GLU A 263 53.58 -122.91 -34.80
N GLU A 264 53.68 -121.94 -35.72
CA GLU A 264 53.77 -120.51 -35.31
C GLU A 264 52.61 -119.56 -35.69
N GLU A 265 51.45 -120.07 -36.13
CA GLU A 265 50.27 -119.26 -36.51
C GLU A 265 49.49 -118.61 -35.32
N GLU A 266 49.82 -118.86 -34.06
CA GLU A 266 48.95 -118.53 -32.91
C GLU A 266 49.03 -117.08 -32.37
N ARG A 267 49.98 -116.24 -32.81
CA ARG A 267 50.32 -114.97 -32.09
C ARG A 267 49.41 -113.74 -32.36
N ILE A 268 48.49 -113.77 -33.32
CA ILE A 268 47.84 -112.55 -33.87
C ILE A 268 46.55 -112.08 -33.13
N ARG A 269 46.13 -112.71 -32.03
CA ARG A 269 44.77 -112.54 -31.46
C ARG A 269 44.53 -111.33 -30.51
N GLN A 270 45.52 -110.51 -30.13
CA GLN A 270 45.39 -109.63 -28.93
C GLN A 270 45.15 -108.11 -29.15
N TYR A 271 44.96 -107.61 -30.37
CA TYR A 271 44.87 -106.15 -30.64
C TYR A 271 43.47 -105.49 -30.43
N GLY A 272 42.43 -106.23 -30.04
CA GLY A 272 41.02 -105.77 -30.16
C GLY A 272 40.39 -104.91 -29.05
N GLN A 273 40.99 -104.71 -27.87
CA GLN A 273 40.25 -104.30 -26.66
C GLN A 273 40.24 -102.80 -26.26
N LYS A 274 40.83 -101.85 -27.00
CA LYS A 274 41.01 -100.45 -26.49
C LYS A 274 40.02 -99.36 -26.96
N ILE A 275 39.02 -99.67 -27.78
CA ILE A 275 38.16 -98.66 -28.45
C ILE A 275 36.94 -98.17 -27.61
N GLU A 276 36.54 -98.85 -26.53
CA GLU A 276 35.16 -98.72 -26.00
C GLU A 276 34.92 -97.71 -24.85
N GLN A 277 35.94 -97.12 -24.22
CA GLN A 277 35.74 -96.36 -22.96
C GLN A 277 35.52 -94.83 -23.08
N ARG A 278 35.44 -94.25 -24.27
CA ARG A 278 35.38 -92.77 -24.40
C ARG A 278 33.96 -92.15 -24.52
N ARG A 279 32.88 -92.94 -24.57
CA ARG A 279 31.56 -92.45 -25.08
C ARG A 279 30.43 -92.24 -24.04
N MET A 280 30.60 -92.56 -22.76
CA MET A 280 29.46 -92.64 -21.80
C MET A 280 29.26 -91.44 -20.82
N GLY A 281 29.98 -90.32 -20.95
CA GLY A 281 30.02 -89.28 -19.90
C GLY A 281 29.02 -88.10 -19.98
N GLU A 282 28.50 -87.74 -21.15
CA GLU A 282 27.85 -86.42 -21.33
C GLU A 282 26.31 -86.43 -21.30
N ALA A 283 25.65 -87.59 -21.37
CA ALA A 283 24.20 -87.65 -21.56
C ALA A 283 23.33 -87.52 -20.29
N GLN A 284 23.88 -87.64 -19.06
CA GLN A 284 23.07 -87.73 -17.84
C GLN A 284 22.85 -86.40 -17.07
N LYS A 285 23.55 -85.31 -17.38
CA LYS A 285 23.45 -84.05 -16.59
C LYS A 285 22.35 -83.09 -17.01
N ALA A 286 21.71 -83.29 -18.17
CA ALA A 286 20.73 -82.34 -18.72
C ALA A 286 19.29 -82.55 -18.22
N GLN A 287 18.90 -83.78 -17.84
CA GLN A 287 17.49 -84.08 -17.49
C GLN A 287 17.07 -83.66 -16.07
N MET A 288 17.99 -83.58 -15.10
CA MET A 288 17.63 -83.33 -13.69
C MET A 288 17.24 -81.88 -13.36
N LYS A 289 17.56 -80.89 -14.21
CA LYS A 289 17.32 -79.47 -13.89
C LYS A 289 15.93 -78.96 -14.30
N GLN A 290 15.21 -79.67 -15.17
CA GLN A 290 13.91 -79.22 -15.69
C GLN A 290 12.74 -79.62 -14.76
N ASP A 291 12.84 -80.76 -14.07
CA ASP A 291 11.74 -81.31 -13.26
C ASP A 291 11.55 -80.62 -11.89
N GLU A 292 12.53 -79.83 -11.43
CA GLU A 292 12.49 -79.16 -10.11
C GLU A 292 11.81 -77.77 -10.18
N ALA A 293 11.90 -77.09 -11.33
CA ALA A 293 11.31 -75.76 -11.54
C ALA A 293 9.78 -75.79 -11.62
N ASP A 294 9.21 -76.83 -12.22
CA ASP A 294 7.76 -76.93 -12.46
C ASP A 294 6.93 -77.28 -11.20
N ARG A 295 7.56 -77.81 -10.15
CA ARG A 295 6.88 -78.13 -8.88
C ARG A 295 6.66 -76.92 -7.97
N ILE A 296 7.53 -75.90 -8.06
CA ILE A 296 7.47 -74.71 -7.19
C ILE A 296 6.41 -73.72 -7.70
N LEU A 297 6.27 -73.59 -9.02
CA LEU A 297 5.30 -72.68 -9.64
C LEU A 297 3.84 -73.10 -9.33
N LYS A 298 3.56 -74.41 -9.29
CA LYS A 298 2.22 -74.94 -9.08
C LYS A 298 1.68 -74.70 -7.67
N LYS A 299 2.54 -74.72 -6.64
CA LYS A 299 2.17 -74.44 -5.25
C LYS A 299 1.86 -72.95 -4.99
N MET A 300 2.61 -72.05 -5.62
CA MET A 300 2.42 -70.60 -5.47
C MET A 300 1.11 -70.09 -6.11
N SER A 301 0.63 -70.72 -7.19
CA SER A 301 -0.64 -70.30 -7.82
C SER A 301 -1.86 -70.68 -6.97
N GLN A 302 -1.84 -71.84 -6.30
CA GLN A 302 -2.97 -72.32 -5.49
C GLN A 302 -3.13 -71.59 -4.15
N GLU A 303 -2.04 -71.05 -3.56
CA GLU A 303 -2.15 -70.19 -2.37
C GLU A 303 -2.68 -68.79 -2.71
N LYS A 304 -2.32 -68.24 -3.88
CA LYS A 304 -2.76 -66.91 -4.30
C LYS A 304 -4.25 -66.86 -4.64
N GLU A 305 -4.80 -67.93 -5.24
CA GLU A 305 -6.24 -68.02 -5.52
C GLU A 305 -7.10 -68.14 -4.25
N ARG A 306 -6.59 -68.81 -3.20
CA ARG A 306 -7.29 -68.94 -1.90
C ARG A 306 -7.32 -67.64 -1.10
N GLU A 307 -6.27 -66.82 -1.19
CA GLU A 307 -6.22 -65.50 -0.56
C GLU A 307 -7.14 -64.49 -1.25
N VAL A 308 -7.26 -64.54 -2.57
CA VAL A 308 -8.17 -63.67 -3.33
C VAL A 308 -9.64 -64.02 -3.06
N ALA A 309 -9.98 -65.31 -2.98
CA ALA A 309 -11.34 -65.74 -2.67
C ALA A 309 -11.81 -65.29 -1.26
N LYS A 310 -10.92 -65.36 -0.25
CA LYS A 310 -11.24 -64.89 1.11
C LYS A 310 -11.40 -63.39 1.22
N LYS A 311 -10.66 -62.60 0.42
CA LYS A 311 -10.83 -61.13 0.38
C LYS A 311 -12.12 -60.71 -0.31
N ALA A 312 -12.53 -61.43 -1.37
CA ALA A 312 -13.79 -61.19 -2.05
C ALA A 312 -15.01 -61.45 -1.15
N GLU A 313 -15.00 -62.53 -0.36
CA GLU A 313 -16.09 -62.83 0.60
C GLU A 313 -16.19 -61.77 1.72
N LEU A 314 -15.06 -61.17 2.12
CA LEU A 314 -15.00 -60.15 3.16
C LEU A 314 -15.46 -58.77 2.64
N GLU A 315 -15.16 -58.44 1.38
CA GLU A 315 -15.64 -57.23 0.71
C GLU A 315 -17.15 -57.29 0.39
N GLU A 316 -17.69 -58.46 0.03
CA GLU A 316 -19.12 -58.64 -0.19
C GLU A 316 -19.94 -58.48 1.10
N LEU A 317 -19.43 -58.98 2.24
CA LEU A 317 -20.03 -58.76 3.56
C LEU A 317 -19.92 -57.30 4.03
N LEU A 318 -18.83 -56.59 3.72
CA LEU A 318 -18.68 -55.15 4.00
C LEU A 318 -19.67 -54.30 3.18
N ALA A 319 -19.84 -54.64 1.90
CA ALA A 319 -20.76 -53.94 1.00
C ALA A 319 -22.23 -54.11 1.44
N ARG A 320 -22.60 -55.29 1.96
CA ARG A 320 -23.94 -55.58 2.46
C ARG A 320 -24.26 -54.81 3.76
N LEU A 321 -23.29 -54.72 4.67
CA LEU A 321 -23.42 -53.92 5.90
C LEU A 321 -23.53 -52.41 5.60
N HIS A 322 -22.72 -51.89 4.68
CA HIS A 322 -22.78 -50.49 4.26
C HIS A 322 -24.12 -50.12 3.62
N PHE A 323 -24.72 -51.02 2.85
CA PHE A 323 -26.03 -50.81 2.22
C PHE A 323 -27.16 -50.77 3.27
N GLU A 324 -27.13 -51.67 4.26
CA GLU A 324 -28.10 -51.70 5.37
C GLU A 324 -27.97 -50.49 6.30
N GLU A 325 -26.75 -50.02 6.59
CA GLU A 325 -26.54 -48.80 7.39
C GLU A 325 -26.99 -47.52 6.66
N GLN A 326 -26.81 -47.42 5.34
CA GLN A 326 -27.30 -46.28 4.56
C GLN A 326 -28.83 -46.26 4.48
N GLU A 327 -29.49 -47.40 4.32
CA GLU A 327 -30.96 -47.48 4.32
C GLU A 327 -31.55 -47.08 5.69
N ALA A 328 -30.93 -47.51 6.79
CA ALA A 328 -31.38 -47.16 8.14
C ALA A 328 -31.24 -45.66 8.42
N ARG A 329 -30.13 -45.03 7.99
CA ARG A 329 -29.93 -43.57 8.09
C ARG A 329 -30.95 -42.81 7.23
N TYR A 330 -31.28 -43.30 6.03
CA TYR A 330 -32.26 -42.64 5.17
C TYR A 330 -33.67 -42.70 5.76
N ARG A 331 -34.07 -43.81 6.39
CA ARG A 331 -35.35 -43.93 7.11
C ARG A 331 -35.43 -42.99 8.33
N GLN A 332 -34.36 -42.85 9.10
CA GLN A 332 -34.34 -41.91 10.24
C GLN A 332 -34.44 -40.45 9.79
N VAL A 333 -33.74 -40.05 8.72
CA VAL A 333 -33.82 -38.69 8.19
C VAL A 333 -35.22 -38.36 7.63
N GLN A 334 -35.91 -39.33 7.02
CA GLN A 334 -37.28 -39.13 6.55
C GLN A 334 -38.29 -39.05 7.69
N ALA A 335 -38.14 -39.86 8.75
CA ALA A 335 -38.95 -39.77 9.95
C ALA A 335 -38.78 -38.40 10.64
N ASP A 336 -37.55 -37.92 10.82
CA ASP A 336 -37.27 -36.62 11.43
C ASP A 336 -37.81 -35.44 10.62
N LYS A 337 -37.83 -35.54 9.28
CA LYS A 337 -38.43 -34.50 8.41
C LYS A 337 -39.95 -34.48 8.54
N ASN A 338 -40.59 -35.64 8.61
CA ASN A 338 -42.03 -35.73 8.79
C ASN A 338 -42.46 -35.21 10.18
N ASP A 339 -41.73 -35.57 11.23
CA ASP A 339 -41.98 -35.09 12.60
C ASP A 339 -41.80 -33.57 12.72
N LYS A 340 -40.79 -32.99 12.06
CA LYS A 340 -40.59 -31.52 12.04
C LYS A 340 -41.70 -30.79 11.28
N ASN A 341 -42.17 -31.34 10.16
CA ASN A 341 -43.27 -30.76 9.40
C ASN A 341 -44.59 -30.82 10.18
N GLU A 342 -44.84 -31.90 10.92
CA GLU A 342 -46.05 -32.05 11.72
C GLU A 342 -46.05 -31.12 12.94
N ARG A 343 -44.90 -30.94 13.62
CA ARG A 343 -44.72 -29.95 14.69
C ARG A 343 -44.90 -28.51 14.19
N SER A 344 -44.31 -28.17 13.04
CA SER A 344 -44.45 -26.83 12.46
C SER A 344 -45.90 -26.52 12.05
N ARG A 345 -46.65 -27.51 11.56
CA ARG A 345 -48.08 -27.38 11.25
C ARG A 345 -48.93 -27.14 12.51
N LEU A 346 -48.64 -27.85 13.60
CA LEU A 346 -49.34 -27.68 14.88
C LEU A 346 -49.06 -26.32 15.53
N GLU A 347 -47.82 -25.84 15.51
CA GLU A 347 -47.46 -24.50 16.00
C GLU A 347 -48.15 -23.39 15.19
N MET A 348 -48.25 -23.53 13.86
CA MET A 348 -48.94 -22.55 13.01
C MET A 348 -50.45 -22.49 13.30
N MET A 349 -51.08 -23.63 13.59
CA MET A 349 -52.50 -23.68 13.98
C MET A 349 -52.73 -23.03 15.36
N GLN A 350 -51.89 -23.36 16.35
CA GLN A 350 -52.01 -22.79 17.71
C GLN A 350 -51.77 -21.27 17.73
N ALA A 351 -50.83 -20.77 16.92
CA ALA A 351 -50.59 -19.33 16.79
C ALA A 351 -51.78 -18.58 16.15
N ASN A 352 -52.47 -19.21 15.18
CA ASN A 352 -53.65 -18.59 14.54
C ASN A 352 -54.84 -18.49 15.51
N ASP A 353 -55.06 -19.53 16.32
CA ASP A 353 -56.15 -19.55 17.30
C ASP A 353 -55.92 -18.55 18.44
N PHE A 354 -54.68 -18.41 18.92
CA PHE A 354 -54.31 -17.37 19.89
C PHE A 354 -54.54 -15.95 19.34
N GLN A 355 -54.22 -15.70 18.06
CA GLN A 355 -54.43 -14.39 17.43
C GLN A 355 -55.92 -14.04 17.29
N LYS A 356 -56.79 -15.02 17.03
CA LYS A 356 -58.26 -14.81 16.98
C LYS A 356 -58.84 -14.49 18.36
N GLN A 357 -58.41 -15.18 19.40
CA GLN A 357 -58.88 -14.93 20.78
C GLN A 357 -58.48 -13.53 21.28
N LEU A 358 -57.26 -13.07 20.96
CA LEU A 358 -56.80 -11.72 21.35
C LEU A 358 -57.58 -10.60 20.64
N LYS A 359 -57.95 -10.80 19.35
CA LYS A 359 -58.78 -9.84 18.60
C LYS A 359 -60.24 -9.79 19.06
N ALA A 360 -60.76 -10.87 19.64
CA ALA A 360 -62.11 -10.89 20.22
C ALA A 360 -62.14 -10.12 21.55
N GLN A 361 -61.16 -10.33 22.43
CA GLN A 361 -61.10 -9.62 23.73
C GLN A 361 -60.92 -8.10 23.59
N ARG A 362 -60.18 -7.62 22.57
CA ARG A 362 -60.02 -6.17 22.34
C ARG A 362 -61.33 -5.48 21.93
N ARG A 363 -62.11 -6.11 21.05
CA ARG A 363 -63.42 -5.57 20.62
C ARG A 363 -64.45 -5.53 21.73
N GLN A 364 -64.39 -6.47 22.68
CA GLN A 364 -65.30 -6.48 23.83
C GLN A 364 -65.07 -5.27 24.76
N LYS A 365 -63.79 -4.89 24.98
CA LYS A 365 -63.42 -3.75 25.85
C LYS A 365 -63.77 -2.38 25.24
N GLU A 366 -63.63 -2.22 23.93
CA GLU A 366 -63.97 -0.96 23.25
C GLU A 366 -65.48 -0.64 23.31
N ILE A 367 -66.34 -1.66 23.32
CA ILE A 367 -67.80 -1.49 23.43
C ILE A 367 -68.20 -1.06 24.86
N GLU A 368 -67.54 -1.59 25.89
CA GLU A 368 -67.81 -1.24 27.29
C GLU A 368 -67.43 0.23 27.60
N GLU A 369 -66.34 0.74 27.01
CA GLU A 369 -65.88 2.12 27.20
C GLU A 369 -66.79 3.18 26.52
N GLU A 370 -67.39 2.86 25.36
CA GLU A 370 -68.31 3.77 24.66
C GLU A 370 -69.67 3.95 25.39
N GLU A 371 -70.15 2.93 26.10
CA GLU A 371 -71.41 3.00 26.85
C GLU A 371 -71.29 3.85 28.12
N GLU A 372 -70.13 3.87 28.78
CA GLU A 372 -69.88 4.70 29.95
C GLU A 372 -69.75 6.19 29.60
N TYR A 373 -69.17 6.51 28.44
CA TYR A 373 -69.04 7.88 27.94
C TYR A 373 -70.41 8.50 27.61
N ARG A 374 -71.32 7.72 27.02
CA ARG A 374 -72.66 8.18 26.62
C ARG A 374 -73.57 8.49 27.82
N ARG A 375 -73.37 7.82 28.97
CA ARG A 375 -74.12 8.09 30.21
C ARG A 375 -73.68 9.39 30.91
N ARG A 376 -72.40 9.77 30.86
CA ARG A 376 -71.88 10.98 31.51
C ARG A 376 -72.28 12.29 30.82
N MET A 377 -72.51 12.28 29.49
CA MET A 377 -72.95 13.48 28.76
C MET A 377 -74.40 13.87 29.06
N MET A 378 -75.30 12.91 29.22
CA MET A 378 -76.73 13.17 29.46
C MET A 378 -77.01 13.81 30.84
N GLN A 379 -76.15 13.57 31.84
CA GLN A 379 -76.29 14.15 33.18
C GLN A 379 -75.87 15.63 33.25
N LYS A 380 -74.96 16.07 32.36
CA LYS A 380 -74.42 17.43 32.35
C LYS A 380 -75.39 18.46 31.76
N PHE A 381 -76.17 18.07 30.76
CA PHE A 381 -77.15 18.95 30.13
C PHE A 381 -78.39 19.24 31.01
N ALA A 382 -78.68 18.38 31.99
CA ALA A 382 -79.81 18.57 32.91
C ALA A 382 -79.51 19.54 34.08
N GLU A 383 -78.23 19.84 34.34
CA GLU A 383 -77.80 20.75 35.41
C GLU A 383 -77.74 22.22 34.95
N ASP A 384 -77.47 22.45 33.66
CA ASP A 384 -77.34 23.80 33.08
C ASP A 384 -78.69 24.49 32.81
N GLU A 385 -79.77 23.72 32.60
CA GLU A 385 -81.12 24.27 32.35
C GLU A 385 -81.79 24.85 33.62
N ARG A 386 -81.27 24.50 34.81
CA ARG A 386 -81.83 24.91 36.12
C ARG A 386 -81.29 26.25 36.61
N LEU A 387 -80.14 26.71 36.08
CA LEU A 387 -79.45 27.94 36.49
C LEU A 387 -79.89 29.20 35.70
N GLU A 388 -80.63 29.05 34.60
CA GLU A 388 -81.08 30.19 33.79
C GLU A 388 -82.34 30.91 34.32
N ALA A 389 -83.10 30.28 35.23
CA ALA A 389 -84.39 30.80 35.69
C ALA A 389 -84.31 31.92 36.74
N GLU A 390 -83.18 32.08 37.45
CA GLU A 390 -83.05 33.07 38.55
C GLU A 390 -82.46 34.43 38.09
N GLY A 391 -82.03 34.55 36.83
CA GLY A 391 -81.39 35.76 36.29
C GLY A 391 -82.34 36.88 35.83
N VAL A 392 -83.67 36.71 35.96
CA VAL A 392 -84.66 37.61 35.33
C VAL A 392 -84.96 38.87 36.17
N LYS A 393 -84.81 38.83 37.50
CA LYS A 393 -85.10 40.00 38.37
C LYS A 393 -83.90 40.91 38.67
N ARG A 394 -82.66 40.43 38.53
CA ARG A 394 -81.45 41.29 38.48
C ARG A 394 -81.31 42.04 37.15
N ARG A 395 -82.18 41.73 36.18
CA ARG A 395 -82.04 42.16 34.78
C ARG A 395 -82.44 43.63 34.59
N ASN A 396 -83.48 44.13 35.26
CA ASN A 396 -84.04 45.44 34.89
C ASN A 396 -83.37 46.65 35.56
N GLU A 397 -82.82 46.54 36.77
CA GLU A 397 -82.07 47.64 37.40
C GLU A 397 -80.61 47.70 36.91
N LYS A 398 -80.04 46.55 36.54
CA LYS A 398 -78.76 46.51 35.81
C LYS A 398 -78.90 47.08 34.40
N MET A 399 -80.05 47.00 33.71
CA MET A 399 -80.16 47.40 32.29
C MET A 399 -79.83 48.87 32.00
N ASP A 400 -80.01 49.78 32.96
CA ASP A 400 -79.76 51.21 32.76
C ASP A 400 -78.31 51.64 33.08
N GLU A 401 -77.66 51.01 34.07
CA GLU A 401 -76.21 51.11 34.26
C GLU A 401 -75.46 50.34 33.15
N PHE A 402 -75.96 49.16 32.79
CA PHE A 402 -75.51 48.33 31.68
C PHE A 402 -75.66 49.06 30.35
N LYS A 403 -76.63 49.94 30.11
CA LYS A 403 -76.68 50.70 28.84
C LYS A 403 -75.51 51.68 28.68
N LYS A 404 -75.11 52.36 29.77
CA LYS A 404 -73.97 53.29 29.77
C LYS A 404 -72.64 52.54 29.80
N GLU A 405 -72.55 51.48 30.61
CA GLU A 405 -71.41 50.58 30.63
C GLU A 405 -71.29 49.78 29.32
N VAL A 406 -72.37 49.42 28.62
CA VAL A 406 -72.35 48.77 27.30
C VAL A 406 -71.90 49.72 26.22
N GLN A 407 -72.24 51.01 26.29
CA GLN A 407 -71.72 51.99 25.34
C GLN A 407 -70.22 52.26 25.58
N GLY A 408 -69.80 52.36 26.85
CA GLY A 408 -68.39 52.44 27.24
C GLY A 408 -67.60 51.16 26.94
N LEU A 409 -68.19 49.98 27.17
CA LEU A 409 -67.64 48.66 26.86
C LEU A 409 -67.66 48.41 25.36
N ALA A 410 -68.61 48.93 24.59
CA ALA A 410 -68.62 48.84 23.14
C ALA A 410 -67.55 49.74 22.52
N GLN A 411 -67.36 50.97 23.03
CA GLN A 411 -66.24 51.84 22.62
C GLN A 411 -64.88 51.27 23.06
N HIS A 412 -64.79 50.73 24.27
CA HIS A 412 -63.58 50.04 24.75
C HIS A 412 -63.31 48.76 23.98
N LYS A 413 -64.33 47.93 23.69
CA LYS A 413 -64.24 46.71 22.86
C LYS A 413 -63.91 47.04 21.42
N HIS A 414 -64.44 48.14 20.87
CA HIS A 414 -64.09 48.62 19.54
C HIS A 414 -62.64 49.12 19.51
N SER A 415 -62.21 49.93 20.48
CA SER A 415 -60.80 50.36 20.60
C SER A 415 -59.85 49.20 20.85
N MET A 416 -60.22 48.22 21.67
CA MET A 416 -59.45 46.99 21.89
C MET A 416 -59.42 46.12 20.63
N TYR A 417 -60.52 46.03 19.87
CA TYR A 417 -60.58 45.31 18.60
C TYR A 417 -59.75 46.00 17.51
N GLU A 418 -59.78 47.33 17.43
CA GLU A 418 -58.92 48.10 16.52
C GLU A 418 -57.45 47.99 16.89
N LYS A 419 -57.12 48.00 18.19
CA LYS A 419 -55.76 47.74 18.68
C LYS A 419 -55.32 46.31 18.40
N GLN A 420 -56.18 45.31 18.62
CA GLN A 420 -55.91 43.91 18.29
C GLN A 420 -55.72 43.73 16.79
N LYS A 421 -56.61 44.30 15.96
CA LYS A 421 -56.50 44.26 14.50
C LYS A 421 -55.23 44.99 14.01
N ALA A 422 -54.84 46.10 14.63
CA ALA A 422 -53.60 46.79 14.31
C ALA A 422 -52.36 45.98 14.73
N VAL A 423 -52.41 45.29 15.87
CA VAL A 423 -51.35 44.37 16.31
C VAL A 423 -51.28 43.15 15.39
N GLU A 424 -52.39 42.50 15.06
CA GLU A 424 -52.48 41.38 14.13
C GLU A 424 -51.99 41.78 12.73
N LEU A 425 -52.36 42.96 12.23
CA LEU A 425 -51.88 43.46 10.94
C LEU A 425 -50.38 43.75 10.98
N ALA A 426 -49.87 44.32 12.09
CA ALA A 426 -48.44 44.57 12.26
C ALA A 426 -47.65 43.26 12.40
N GLU A 427 -48.18 42.25 13.09
CA GLU A 427 -47.60 40.92 13.20
C GLU A 427 -47.62 40.20 11.85
N PHE A 428 -48.71 40.30 11.09
CA PHE A 428 -48.80 39.78 9.73
C PHE A 428 -47.78 40.42 8.80
N MET A 429 -47.65 41.76 8.82
CA MET A 429 -46.64 42.46 8.04
C MET A 429 -45.21 42.09 8.47
N LYS A 430 -44.95 41.92 9.76
CA LYS A 430 -43.66 41.44 10.27
C LYS A 430 -43.35 40.03 9.77
N HIS A 431 -44.30 39.10 9.90
CA HIS A 431 -44.17 37.75 9.38
C HIS A 431 -43.91 37.76 7.88
N GLN A 432 -44.66 38.54 7.10
CA GLN A 432 -44.46 38.63 5.66
C GLN A 432 -43.07 39.18 5.31
N ASN A 433 -42.58 40.19 6.04
CA ASN A 433 -41.24 40.73 5.84
C ASN A 433 -40.15 39.73 6.25
N GLU A 434 -40.37 38.96 7.31
CA GLU A 434 -39.45 37.91 7.77
C GLU A 434 -39.38 36.75 6.76
N GLU A 435 -40.52 36.31 6.23
CA GLU A 435 -40.58 35.29 5.18
C GLU A 435 -39.93 35.79 3.88
N ASN A 436 -40.25 37.01 3.41
CA ASN A 436 -39.59 37.60 2.24
C ASN A 436 -38.07 37.74 2.41
N ARG A 437 -37.62 38.08 3.63
CA ARG A 437 -36.19 38.15 3.96
C ARG A 437 -35.55 36.77 3.96
N ARG A 438 -36.26 35.76 4.49
CA ARG A 438 -35.82 34.36 4.46
C ARG A 438 -35.72 33.84 3.04
N GLU A 439 -36.71 34.11 2.19
CA GLU A 439 -36.72 33.73 0.77
C GLU A 439 -35.57 34.39 0.00
N SER A 440 -35.32 35.69 0.24
CA SER A 440 -34.15 36.38 -0.34
C SER A 440 -32.82 35.72 0.05
N ILE A 441 -32.66 35.37 1.34
CA ILE A 441 -31.46 34.67 1.82
C ILE A 441 -31.32 33.28 1.20
N ILE A 442 -32.43 32.56 1.01
CA ILE A 442 -32.43 31.25 0.35
C ILE A 442 -31.95 31.39 -1.10
N GLU A 443 -32.48 32.35 -1.84
CA GLU A 443 -32.10 32.55 -3.25
C GLU A 443 -30.63 32.99 -3.39
N GLU A 444 -30.15 33.88 -2.52
CA GLU A 444 -28.75 34.30 -2.48
C GLU A 444 -27.81 33.12 -2.21
N GLU A 445 -28.09 32.31 -1.20
CA GLU A 445 -27.28 31.13 -0.87
C GLU A 445 -27.39 30.03 -1.92
N ARG A 446 -28.55 29.86 -2.55
CA ARG A 446 -28.76 28.97 -3.70
C ARG A 446 -27.83 29.38 -4.84
N LEU A 447 -27.86 30.65 -5.25
CA LEU A 447 -26.99 31.17 -6.30
C LEU A 447 -25.51 31.05 -5.94
N ARG A 448 -25.15 31.34 -4.69
CA ARG A 448 -23.78 31.19 -4.19
C ARG A 448 -23.29 29.75 -4.31
N MET A 449 -24.07 28.77 -3.84
CA MET A 449 -23.72 27.35 -3.96
C MET A 449 -23.60 26.91 -5.41
N LEU A 450 -24.48 27.38 -6.29
CA LEU A 450 -24.37 27.14 -7.72
C LEU A 450 -23.07 27.72 -8.30
N ARG A 451 -22.70 28.97 -7.99
CA ARG A 451 -21.45 29.58 -8.47
C ARG A 451 -20.21 28.81 -8.02
N GLU A 452 -20.14 28.42 -6.76
CA GLU A 452 -18.97 27.72 -6.19
C GLU A 452 -18.78 26.31 -6.78
N HIS A 453 -19.87 25.58 -6.96
CA HIS A 453 -19.82 24.18 -7.41
C HIS A 453 -19.91 24.02 -8.93
N ALA A 454 -20.64 24.88 -9.63
CA ALA A 454 -20.83 24.73 -11.07
C ALA A 454 -19.52 24.86 -11.84
N VAL A 455 -18.64 25.80 -11.45
CA VAL A 455 -17.31 25.93 -12.06
C VAL A 455 -16.52 24.62 -12.03
N LYS A 456 -16.63 23.84 -10.93
CA LYS A 456 -15.91 22.57 -10.75
C LYS A 456 -16.64 21.38 -11.38
N LEU A 457 -17.97 21.40 -11.40
CA LEU A 457 -18.84 20.26 -11.70
C LEU A 457 -19.62 20.39 -13.00
N MET A 458 -19.21 21.28 -13.92
CA MET A 458 -19.93 21.53 -15.19
C MET A 458 -20.36 20.24 -15.91
N ASP A 459 -19.44 19.30 -16.12
CA ASP A 459 -19.72 18.04 -16.85
C ASP A 459 -20.48 17.00 -16.02
N TYR A 460 -20.74 17.32 -14.75
CA TYR A 460 -21.28 16.40 -13.74
C TYR A 460 -22.54 16.95 -13.06
N LEU A 461 -23.07 18.09 -13.53
CA LEU A 461 -24.21 18.74 -12.90
C LEU A 461 -25.49 17.88 -13.07
N PRO A 462 -26.17 17.50 -11.99
CA PRO A 462 -27.34 16.64 -12.07
C PRO A 462 -28.57 17.41 -12.53
N LYS A 463 -29.50 16.69 -13.16
CA LYS A 463 -30.77 17.26 -13.65
C LYS A 463 -31.57 17.88 -12.50
N GLY A 464 -32.15 19.06 -12.75
CA GLY A 464 -33.02 19.79 -11.80
C GLY A 464 -32.29 20.78 -10.89
N VAL A 465 -30.96 20.91 -10.99
CA VAL A 465 -30.19 21.90 -10.22
C VAL A 465 -30.42 23.34 -10.72
N LEU A 466 -30.63 23.52 -12.02
CA LEU A 466 -31.04 24.78 -12.63
C LEU A 466 -32.57 24.81 -12.67
N GLN A 467 -33.17 25.79 -11.99
CA GLN A 467 -34.62 25.93 -11.90
C GLN A 467 -35.13 27.03 -12.83
N ARG A 468 -34.33 28.07 -13.04
CA ARG A 468 -34.68 29.25 -13.80
C ARG A 468 -33.76 29.43 -15.01
N PRO A 469 -34.24 30.04 -16.12
CA PRO A 469 -33.39 30.33 -17.27
C PRO A 469 -32.23 31.28 -16.92
N GLU A 470 -32.42 32.20 -15.96
CA GLU A 470 -31.37 33.11 -15.50
C GLU A 470 -30.19 32.36 -14.84
N ASP A 471 -30.43 31.17 -14.27
CA ASP A 471 -29.35 30.34 -13.73
C ASP A 471 -28.40 29.86 -14.85
N LEU A 472 -28.96 29.58 -16.03
CA LEU A 472 -28.18 29.14 -17.19
C LEU A 472 -27.33 30.27 -17.74
N ASP A 473 -27.87 31.49 -17.81
CA ASP A 473 -27.14 32.67 -18.26
C ASP A 473 -25.96 32.96 -17.31
N MET A 474 -26.19 32.89 -16.00
CA MET A 474 -25.12 33.01 -14.99
C MET A 474 -24.02 31.96 -15.16
N LEU A 475 -24.38 30.71 -15.47
CA LEU A 475 -23.39 29.66 -15.76
C LEU A 475 -22.58 29.93 -17.03
N VAL A 476 -23.23 30.44 -18.08
CA VAL A 476 -22.56 30.79 -19.33
C VAL A 476 -21.59 31.94 -19.10
N GLU A 477 -21.97 32.96 -18.32
CA GLU A 477 -21.08 34.04 -17.91
C GLU A 477 -19.86 33.53 -17.13
N LEU A 478 -20.07 32.68 -16.13
CA LEU A 478 -18.96 32.07 -15.37
C LEU A 478 -18.04 31.21 -16.23
N LEU A 479 -18.60 30.51 -17.22
CA LEU A 479 -17.81 29.71 -18.16
C LEU A 479 -16.97 30.61 -19.07
N ASN A 480 -17.54 31.71 -19.55
CA ASN A 480 -16.81 32.71 -20.32
C ASN A 480 -15.71 33.37 -19.50
N GLU A 481 -15.93 33.67 -18.21
CA GLU A 481 -14.89 34.17 -17.32
C GLU A 481 -13.76 33.16 -17.09
N ARG A 482 -14.08 31.87 -16.93
CA ARG A 482 -13.09 30.81 -16.79
C ARG A 482 -12.26 30.65 -18.05
N MET A 483 -12.93 30.64 -19.21
CA MET A 483 -12.29 30.50 -20.52
C MET A 483 -11.48 31.75 -20.90
N GLY A 484 -11.85 32.94 -20.42
CA GLY A 484 -11.11 34.18 -20.61
C GLY A 484 -9.93 34.39 -19.65
N ARG A 485 -9.80 33.56 -18.60
CA ARG A 485 -8.67 33.55 -17.65
C ARG A 485 -7.64 32.45 -17.94
N GLN A 486 -7.94 31.52 -18.84
CA GLN A 486 -7.00 30.53 -19.36
C GLN A 486 -6.38 31.03 -20.66
#